data_AF-A0AA36DJH2-F1
#
_entry.id   AF-A0AA36DJH2-F1
#
_cell.length_a   1.000
_cell.length_b   1.000
_cell.length_c   1.000
_cell.angle_alpha   90.00
_cell.angle_beta   90.00
_cell.angle_gamma   90.00
#
_symmetry.space_group_name_H-M   'P 1'
#
loop_
_entity.id
_entity.type
_entity.pdbx_description
1 polymer ?
#
loop_
_entity_poly.entity_id
_entity_poly.type
_entity_poly.pdbx_seq_one_letter_code
_entity_poly.pdbx_strand_id
1 'polypeptide(L)'
;MSKIACFDVQFCGCQNRHLGYDELNDIVGKSRVQFVTVRHPMQRFLSGFVDKCIRVAELEKKLCLKCNGNLICFIEKLYSYLNDVHAINKAFKGYNYDLAHFAPQNWYCDFYNHFEDYIIIRQGENREEIMEHTQKLEMILRSANVPDRYRKEINRELLTNLRNCEICGDSAAHGFTTYLKGLTRLADKFGN
;
A
#
# COMPACT_ATOMS: atom_id res chain seq x y z
N MET A 1 22.68 1.60 -19.19
CA MET A 1 21.33 1.06 -19.42
C MET A 1 21.03 0.02 -18.34
N SER A 2 20.44 0.44 -17.22
CA SER A 2 20.09 -0.49 -16.13
C SER A 2 18.70 -1.06 -16.39
N LYS A 3 18.64 -2.38 -16.58
CA LYS A 3 17.38 -3.13 -16.63
C LYS A 3 16.75 -3.07 -15.23
N ILE A 4 15.61 -2.39 -15.12
CA ILE A 4 14.73 -2.48 -13.94
C ILE A 4 14.13 -3.89 -13.97
N ALA A 5 14.42 -4.70 -12.96
CA ALA A 5 13.84 -6.03 -12.82
C ALA A 5 12.35 -5.90 -12.47
N CYS A 6 11.46 -6.23 -13.42
CA CYS A 6 10.03 -6.34 -13.18
C CYS A 6 9.79 -7.69 -12.46
N PHE A 7 9.61 -7.65 -11.15
CA PHE A 7 9.07 -8.76 -10.38
C PHE A 7 7.53 -8.62 -10.33
N ASP A 8 6.85 -9.74 -10.60
CA ASP A 8 5.40 -9.96 -10.71
C ASP A 8 4.68 -9.61 -12.02
N VAL A 9 3.82 -10.55 -12.41
CA VAL A 9 2.86 -10.50 -13.53
C VAL A 9 1.73 -9.53 -13.17
N GLN A 10 2.04 -8.24 -13.12
CA GLN A 10 1.01 -7.20 -12.98
C GLN A 10 0.14 -7.17 -14.25
N PHE A 11 -1.16 -6.89 -14.11
CA PHE A 11 -2.13 -6.87 -15.22
C PHE A 11 -1.68 -6.01 -16.43
N CYS A 12 -0.85 -5.00 -16.17
CA CYS A 12 -0.27 -4.12 -17.20
C CYS A 12 1.25 -4.30 -17.42
N GLY A 13 1.89 -5.30 -16.79
CA GLY A 13 3.34 -5.50 -16.84
C GLY A 13 4.14 -4.22 -16.59
N CYS A 14 5.14 -3.96 -17.44
CA CYS A 14 5.90 -2.70 -17.47
C CYS A 14 5.32 -1.69 -18.51
N GLN A 15 4.13 -1.93 -19.07
CA GLN A 15 3.57 -1.12 -20.18
C GLN A 15 2.92 0.19 -19.71
N ASN A 16 2.47 0.27 -18.45
CA ASN A 16 1.81 1.44 -17.87
C ASN A 16 2.48 1.87 -16.55
N ARG A 17 3.81 1.70 -16.44
CA ARG A 17 4.59 2.07 -15.25
C ARG A 17 5.61 3.13 -15.63
N HIS A 18 5.45 4.31 -15.04
CA HIS A 18 6.45 5.38 -15.07
C HIS A 18 6.88 5.71 -13.65
N LEU A 19 8.17 6.00 -13.47
CA LEU A 19 8.75 6.27 -12.15
C LEU A 19 8.85 7.78 -11.85
N GLY A 20 8.82 8.63 -12.89
CA GLY A 20 8.87 10.08 -12.77
C GLY A 20 7.51 10.73 -13.03
N TYR A 21 7.16 11.72 -12.19
CA TYR A 21 5.95 12.52 -12.35
C TYR A 21 5.96 13.33 -13.65
N ASP A 22 7.07 14.03 -13.92
CA ASP A 22 7.23 14.85 -15.13
C ASP A 22 7.19 14.02 -16.41
N GLU A 23 7.90 12.89 -16.44
CA GLU A 23 7.87 11.95 -17.57
C GLU A 23 6.46 11.44 -17.85
N LEU A 24 5.71 11.09 -16.79
CA LEU A 24 4.32 10.69 -16.90
C LEU A 24 3.42 11.83 -17.41
N ASN A 25 3.69 13.07 -17.00
CA ASN A 25 2.96 14.24 -17.48
C ASN A 25 3.20 14.53 -18.96
N ASP A 26 4.43 14.37 -19.42
CA ASP A 26 4.79 14.58 -20.82
C ASP A 26 4.11 13.56 -21.74
N ILE A 27 3.93 12.32 -21.27
CA ILE A 27 3.31 11.23 -22.04
C ILE A 27 1.78 11.36 -22.06
N VAL A 28 1.16 11.56 -20.91
CA VAL A 28 -0.31 11.49 -20.76
C VAL A 28 -0.98 12.86 -20.98
N GLY A 29 -0.22 13.95 -20.84
CA GLY A 29 -0.71 15.32 -20.95
C GLY A 29 -1.31 15.87 -19.64
N LYS A 30 -1.44 17.20 -19.58
CA LYS A 30 -1.86 17.95 -18.38
C LYS A 30 -3.34 17.85 -18.05
N SER A 31 -4.20 17.59 -19.04
CA SER A 31 -5.66 17.51 -18.84
C SER A 31 -6.07 16.09 -18.45
N ARG A 32 -5.87 15.72 -17.18
CA ARG A 32 -6.26 14.41 -16.66
C ARG A 32 -6.79 14.50 -15.24
N VAL A 33 -7.70 13.59 -14.90
CA VAL A 33 -8.18 13.41 -13.53
C VAL A 33 -7.17 12.55 -12.79
N GLN A 34 -6.52 13.10 -11.77
CA GLN A 34 -5.59 12.36 -10.92
C GLN A 34 -6.25 12.10 -9.58
N PHE A 35 -6.16 10.87 -9.08
CA PHE A 35 -6.66 10.52 -7.76
C PHE A 35 -5.77 9.48 -7.10
N VAL A 36 -5.77 9.47 -5.76
CA VAL A 36 -5.08 8.45 -4.96
C VAL A 36 -6.01 7.86 -3.93
N THR A 37 -5.85 6.56 -3.67
CA THR A 37 -6.51 5.89 -2.56
C THR A 37 -5.59 5.86 -1.35
N VAL A 38 -6.08 6.35 -0.21
CA VAL A 38 -5.31 6.36 1.04
C VAL A 38 -5.91 5.39 2.03
N ARG A 39 -5.10 4.42 2.47
CA ARG A 39 -5.44 3.46 3.53
C ARG A 39 -4.98 3.97 4.89
N HIS A 40 -5.62 3.50 5.95
CA HIS A 40 -5.11 3.75 7.30
C HIS A 40 -3.68 3.19 7.44
N PRO A 41 -2.70 4.00 7.89
CA PRO A 41 -1.28 3.60 7.89
C PRO A 41 -1.01 2.30 8.64
N MET A 42 -1.64 2.10 9.80
CA MET A 42 -1.45 0.88 10.59
C MET A 42 -2.01 -0.36 9.90
N GLN A 43 -3.18 -0.26 9.28
CA GLN A 43 -3.79 -1.40 8.59
C GLN A 43 -2.98 -1.79 7.35
N ARG A 44 -2.54 -0.79 6.57
CA ARG A 44 -1.65 -1.00 5.43
C ARG A 44 -0.36 -1.70 5.87
N PHE A 45 0.26 -1.22 6.95
CA PHE A 45 1.49 -1.79 7.47
C PHE A 45 1.31 -3.25 7.92
N LEU A 46 0.28 -3.55 8.73
CA LEU A 46 0.03 -4.91 9.22
C LEU A 46 -0.34 -5.86 8.08
N SER A 47 -1.20 -5.43 7.16
CA SER A 47 -1.56 -6.20 5.95
C SER A 47 -0.33 -6.49 5.09
N GLY A 48 0.53 -5.48 4.88
CA GLY A 48 1.80 -5.65 4.17
C GLY A 48 2.76 -6.60 4.90
N PHE A 49 2.84 -6.53 6.23
CA PHE A 49 3.70 -7.40 7.03
C PHE A 49 3.24 -8.86 6.94
N VAL A 50 1.94 -9.12 7.11
CA VAL A 50 1.39 -10.46 6.96
C VAL A 50 1.62 -10.99 5.55
N ASP A 51 1.33 -10.18 4.53
CA ASP A 51 1.49 -10.61 3.14
C ASP A 51 2.96 -10.89 2.79
N LYS A 52 3.84 -9.92 3.03
CA LYS A 52 5.22 -9.96 2.54
C LYS A 52 6.17 -10.69 3.48
N CYS A 53 5.94 -10.60 4.80
CA CYS A 53 6.87 -11.11 5.81
C CYS A 53 6.43 -12.39 6.50
N ILE A 54 5.15 -12.75 6.42
CA ILE A 54 4.65 -14.03 6.95
C ILE A 54 4.37 -15.01 5.82
N ARG A 55 3.59 -14.62 4.80
CA ARG A 55 3.26 -15.54 3.69
C ARG A 55 4.38 -15.69 2.68
N VAL A 56 4.91 -14.58 2.15
CA VAL A 56 5.91 -14.62 1.07
C VAL A 56 7.30 -14.99 1.57
N ALA A 57 7.67 -14.62 2.80
CA ALA A 57 9.01 -14.85 3.35
C ALA A 57 9.34 -16.33 3.61
N GLU A 58 8.37 -17.24 3.57
CA GLU A 58 8.63 -18.69 3.57
C GLU A 58 9.45 -19.12 2.34
N LEU A 59 9.37 -18.37 1.24
CA LEU A 59 10.06 -18.66 -0.02
C LEU A 59 11.45 -17.99 -0.11
N GLU A 60 11.69 -16.89 0.61
CA GLU A 60 12.97 -16.17 0.59
C GLU A 60 13.38 -15.60 1.98
N LYS A 61 14.23 -16.35 2.70
CA LYS A 61 14.73 -16.01 4.06
C LYS A 61 15.49 -14.67 4.19
N LYS A 62 15.76 -13.97 3.08
CA LYS A 62 16.46 -12.67 3.09
C LYS A 62 15.50 -11.48 3.12
N LEU A 63 14.22 -11.68 2.82
CA LEU A 63 13.20 -10.64 2.85
C LEU A 63 12.88 -10.23 4.29
N CYS A 64 12.23 -9.08 4.45
CA CYS A 64 11.79 -8.54 5.72
C CYS A 64 12.93 -8.37 6.73
N LEU A 65 14.03 -7.78 6.25
CA LEU A 65 15.18 -7.38 7.05
C LEU A 65 15.77 -8.51 7.92
N LYS A 66 15.60 -9.77 7.48
CA LYS A 66 16.03 -11.00 8.17
C LYS A 66 15.45 -11.13 9.59
N CYS A 67 14.19 -10.72 9.77
CA CYS A 67 13.50 -10.84 11.06
C CYS A 67 12.66 -12.11 11.22
N ASN A 68 12.56 -12.95 10.17
CA ASN A 68 11.88 -14.25 10.22
C ASN A 68 10.47 -14.17 10.83
N GLY A 69 9.68 -13.18 10.42
CA GLY A 69 8.31 -12.97 10.93
C GLY A 69 8.21 -12.32 12.31
N ASN A 70 9.31 -11.95 12.97
CA ASN A 70 9.26 -11.18 14.21
C ASN A 70 8.95 -9.69 13.91
N LEU A 71 7.77 -9.23 14.33
CA LEU A 71 7.33 -7.87 14.05
C LEU A 71 8.18 -6.80 14.74
N ILE A 72 8.55 -7.01 16.00
CA ILE A 72 9.31 -6.02 16.78
C ILE A 72 10.68 -5.78 16.12
N CYS A 73 11.41 -6.86 15.82
CA CYS A 73 12.66 -6.81 15.05
C CYS A 73 12.48 -6.06 13.73
N PHE A 74 11.38 -6.33 13.02
CA PHE A 74 11.14 -5.73 11.72
C PHE A 74 10.89 -4.23 11.83
N ILE A 75 10.06 -3.78 12.79
CA ILE A 75 9.80 -2.36 13.03
C ILE A 75 11.08 -1.63 13.40
N GLU A 76 11.88 -2.17 14.32
CA GLU A 76 13.14 -1.54 14.77
C GLU A 76 14.12 -1.37 13.60
N LYS A 77 14.32 -2.42 12.81
CA LYS A 77 15.23 -2.36 11.65
C LYS A 77 14.68 -1.48 10.53
N LEU A 78 13.38 -1.54 10.26
CA LEU A 78 12.75 -0.71 9.22
C LEU A 78 12.86 0.76 9.60
N TYR A 79 12.57 1.11 10.86
CA TYR A 79 12.68 2.48 11.35
C TYR A 79 14.11 3.01 11.23
N SER A 80 15.10 2.23 11.70
CA SER A 80 16.51 2.55 11.53
C SER A 80 16.87 2.77 10.05
N TYR A 81 16.41 1.88 9.18
CA TYR A 81 16.72 1.95 7.76
C TYR A 81 16.06 3.14 7.06
N LEU A 82 14.81 3.48 7.40
CA LEU A 82 14.12 4.67 6.89
C LEU A 82 14.80 5.96 7.35
N ASN A 83 15.25 6.02 8.60
CA ASN A 83 16.02 7.15 9.12
C ASN A 83 17.36 7.30 8.39
N ASP A 84 18.09 6.21 8.13
CA ASP A 84 19.34 6.25 7.39
C ASP A 84 19.15 6.79 5.97
N VAL A 85 18.08 6.34 5.28
CA VAL A 85 17.73 6.85 3.95
C VAL A 85 17.46 8.35 4.01
N HIS A 86 16.62 8.78 4.96
CA HIS A 86 16.22 10.18 5.09
C HIS A 86 17.40 11.08 5.46
N ALA A 87 18.21 10.67 6.45
CA ALA A 87 19.31 11.46 6.98
C ALA A 87 20.51 11.58 6.03
N ILE A 88 20.82 10.52 5.27
CA ILE A 88 22.02 10.49 4.42
C ILE A 88 21.74 11.11 3.05
N ASN A 89 20.49 11.50 2.76
CA ASN A 89 20.01 11.92 1.43
C ASN A 89 20.51 10.96 0.33
N LYS A 90 20.66 9.68 0.70
CA LYS A 90 21.31 8.69 -0.12
C LYS A 90 20.26 8.23 -1.12
N ALA A 91 20.35 8.77 -2.33
CA ALA A 91 19.54 8.30 -3.44
C ALA A 91 19.61 6.77 -3.48
N PHE A 92 18.43 6.13 -3.46
CA PHE A 92 18.30 4.69 -3.49
C PHE A 92 19.09 4.12 -4.67
N LYS A 93 20.18 3.40 -4.39
CA LYS A 93 20.90 2.64 -5.42
C LYS A 93 20.16 1.33 -5.66
N GLY A 94 19.15 1.38 -6.52
CA GLY A 94 18.41 0.21 -6.98
C GLY A 94 17.13 -0.10 -6.18
N TYR A 95 16.44 -1.16 -6.61
CA TYR A 95 15.21 -1.63 -6.01
C TYR A 95 15.49 -2.36 -4.69
N ASN A 96 14.83 -1.94 -3.62
CA ASN A 96 14.80 -2.66 -2.35
C ASN A 96 13.37 -3.16 -2.10
N TYR A 97 13.20 -4.47 -1.98
CA TYR A 97 11.89 -5.11 -1.83
C TYR A 97 11.15 -4.64 -0.57
N ASP A 98 11.84 -4.63 0.58
CA ASP A 98 11.25 -4.23 1.85
C ASP A 98 10.80 -2.76 1.79
N LEU A 99 11.61 -1.87 1.23
CA LEU A 99 11.23 -0.46 1.10
C LEU A 99 10.12 -0.25 0.07
N ALA A 100 10.13 -0.97 -1.04
CA ALA A 100 9.05 -0.91 -2.04
C ALA A 100 7.67 -1.22 -1.43
N HIS A 101 7.62 -2.05 -0.39
CA HIS A 101 6.39 -2.41 0.29
C HIS A 101 6.10 -1.58 1.56
N PHE A 102 7.12 -1.18 2.31
CA PHE A 102 6.95 -0.60 3.65
C PHE A 102 7.39 0.86 3.80
N ALA A 103 8.12 1.44 2.84
CA ALA A 103 8.41 2.87 2.88
C ALA A 103 7.11 3.70 2.77
N PRO A 104 7.12 4.96 3.27
CA PRO A 104 6.02 5.89 3.05
C PRO A 104 5.69 6.01 1.55
N GLN A 105 4.41 5.87 1.19
CA GLN A 105 4.00 5.91 -0.23
C GLN A 105 4.24 7.27 -0.87
N ASN A 106 4.26 8.34 -0.08
CA ASN A 106 4.55 9.69 -0.55
C ASN A 106 6.03 9.92 -0.92
N TRP A 107 6.92 8.96 -0.65
CA TRP A 107 8.33 9.03 -1.08
C TRP A 107 8.50 8.66 -2.57
N TYR A 108 7.46 8.11 -3.20
CA TYR A 108 7.50 7.68 -4.59
C TYR A 108 6.87 8.72 -5.52
N CYS A 109 7.35 8.76 -6.76
CA CYS A 109 6.79 9.55 -7.87
C CYS A 109 6.60 11.04 -7.57
N ASP A 110 7.48 11.62 -6.73
CA ASP A 110 7.39 13.00 -6.28
C ASP A 110 6.01 13.42 -5.75
N PHE A 111 5.29 12.47 -5.15
CA PHE A 111 3.92 12.68 -4.70
C PHE A 111 3.80 13.80 -3.65
N TYR A 112 4.86 14.03 -2.86
CA TYR A 112 4.88 15.09 -1.86
C TYR A 112 4.74 16.49 -2.49
N ASN A 113 5.47 16.77 -3.58
CA ASN A 113 5.42 18.09 -4.23
C ASN A 113 4.17 18.26 -5.10
N HIS A 114 3.52 17.17 -5.48
CA HIS A 114 2.35 17.16 -6.35
C HIS A 114 1.06 16.77 -5.62
N PHE A 115 1.05 16.81 -4.29
CA PHE A 115 -0.07 16.35 -3.48
C PHE A 115 -1.39 17.03 -3.84
N GLU A 116 -1.35 18.33 -4.14
CA GLU A 116 -2.52 19.14 -4.50
C GLU A 116 -3.08 18.83 -5.89
N ASP A 117 -2.32 18.15 -6.74
CA ASP A 117 -2.75 17.74 -8.08
C ASP A 117 -3.70 16.53 -8.03
N TYR A 118 -3.83 15.86 -6.88
CA TYR A 118 -4.60 14.62 -6.72
C TYR A 118 -5.90 14.82 -5.92
N ILE A 119 -6.96 14.16 -6.39
CA ILE A 119 -8.16 13.91 -5.60
C ILE A 119 -7.86 12.78 -4.61
N ILE A 120 -7.93 13.08 -3.32
CA ILE A 120 -7.62 12.10 -2.27
C ILE A 120 -8.89 11.42 -1.80
N ILE A 121 -8.96 10.10 -1.99
CA ILE A 121 -10.06 9.27 -1.51
C ILE A 121 -9.55 8.32 -0.43
N ARG A 122 -10.11 8.43 0.78
CA ARG A 122 -9.81 7.50 1.87
C ARG A 122 -10.52 6.18 1.60
N GLN A 123 -9.80 5.07 1.80
CA GLN A 123 -10.40 3.74 1.80
C GLN A 123 -11.08 3.52 3.15
N GLY A 124 -12.33 3.04 3.11
CA GLY A 124 -13.09 2.74 4.30
C GLY A 124 -12.68 1.44 4.98
N GLU A 125 -12.88 1.38 6.29
CA GLU A 125 -12.62 0.20 7.13
C GLU A 125 -13.91 -0.53 7.52
N ASN A 126 -15.05 0.18 7.47
CA ASN A 126 -16.37 -0.38 7.71
C ASN A 126 -17.26 -0.26 6.46
N ARG A 127 -18.42 -0.91 6.51
CA ARG A 127 -19.34 -0.99 5.37
C ARG A 127 -19.76 0.39 4.85
N GLU A 128 -20.04 1.32 5.74
CA GLU A 128 -20.50 2.67 5.38
C GLU A 128 -19.38 3.44 4.67
N GLU A 129 -18.18 3.44 5.24
CA GLU A 129 -17.01 4.10 4.65
C GLU A 129 -16.58 3.46 3.32
N ILE A 130 -16.71 2.14 3.17
CA ILE A 130 -16.42 1.45 1.91
C ILE A 130 -17.45 1.82 0.84
N MET A 131 -18.72 1.97 1.22
CA MET A 131 -19.76 2.48 0.32
C MET A 131 -19.45 3.92 -0.10
N GLU A 132 -19.05 4.79 0.84
CA GLU A 132 -18.63 6.17 0.54
C GLU A 132 -17.42 6.19 -0.40
N HIS A 133 -16.40 5.37 -0.14
CA HIS A 133 -15.23 5.22 -1.00
C HIS A 133 -15.61 4.83 -2.43
N THR A 134 -16.48 3.82 -2.55
CA THR A 134 -16.96 3.30 -3.85
C THR A 134 -17.73 4.38 -4.61
N GLN A 135 -18.60 5.13 -3.94
CA GLN A 135 -19.36 6.23 -4.54
C GLN A 135 -18.44 7.36 -5.02
N LYS A 136 -17.44 7.76 -4.22
CA LYS A 136 -16.47 8.78 -4.63
C LYS A 136 -15.66 8.33 -5.85
N LEU A 137 -15.21 7.08 -5.86
CA LEU A 137 -14.48 6.53 -7.00
C LEU A 137 -15.36 6.48 -8.27
N GLU A 138 -16.62 6.06 -8.14
CA GLU A 138 -17.59 6.06 -9.24
C GLU A 138 -17.75 7.46 -9.86
N MET A 139 -17.84 8.50 -9.02
CA MET A 139 -17.92 9.89 -9.48
C MET A 139 -16.66 10.33 -10.23
N ILE A 140 -15.48 10.00 -9.71
CA ILE A 140 -14.19 10.30 -10.34
C ILE A 140 -14.06 9.60 -11.70
N LEU A 141 -14.38 8.30 -11.76
CA LEU A 141 -14.30 7.54 -13.01
C LEU A 141 -15.31 8.05 -14.04
N ARG A 142 -16.51 8.48 -13.59
CA ARG A 142 -17.49 9.13 -14.45
C ARG A 142 -16.97 10.46 -15.00
N SER A 143 -16.37 11.32 -14.18
CA SER A 143 -15.83 12.61 -14.64
C SER A 143 -14.63 12.43 -15.59
N ALA A 144 -13.88 11.33 -15.44
CA ALA A 144 -12.84 10.92 -16.36
C ALA A 144 -13.36 10.23 -17.64
N ASN A 145 -14.68 10.24 -17.89
CA ASN A 145 -15.33 9.61 -19.05
C ASN A 145 -15.06 8.10 -19.19
N VAL A 146 -14.81 7.39 -18.09
CA VAL A 146 -14.64 5.94 -18.12
C VAL A 146 -15.99 5.29 -18.50
N PRO A 147 -16.03 4.40 -19.50
CA PRO A 147 -17.27 3.78 -19.95
C PRO A 147 -18.02 3.04 -18.82
N ASP A 148 -19.35 3.15 -18.82
CA ASP A 148 -20.26 2.55 -17.83
C ASP A 148 -19.94 1.10 -17.51
N ARG A 149 -19.60 0.29 -18.52
CA ARG A 149 -19.29 -1.14 -18.34
C ARG A 149 -18.13 -1.36 -17.38
N TYR A 150 -17.07 -0.55 -17.46
CA TYR A 150 -15.89 -0.69 -16.61
C TYR A 150 -16.15 -0.14 -15.22
N ARG A 151 -16.89 0.96 -15.13
CA ARG A 151 -17.29 1.56 -13.85
C ARG A 151 -18.16 0.60 -13.03
N LYS A 152 -19.14 -0.05 -13.67
CA LYS A 152 -19.98 -1.09 -13.06
C LYS A 152 -19.16 -2.29 -12.59
N GLU A 153 -18.20 -2.73 -13.40
CA GLU A 153 -17.30 -3.83 -13.03
C GLU A 153 -16.46 -3.48 -11.81
N ILE A 154 -15.80 -2.32 -11.81
CA ILE A 154 -15.00 -1.84 -10.67
C ILE A 154 -15.85 -1.76 -9.40
N ASN A 155 -17.04 -1.17 -9.47
CA ASN A 155 -17.95 -1.09 -8.32
C ASN A 155 -18.37 -2.48 -7.83
N ARG A 156 -18.64 -3.41 -8.75
CA ARG A 156 -18.97 -4.80 -8.40
C ARG A 156 -17.83 -5.47 -7.65
N GLU A 157 -16.59 -5.34 -8.12
CA GLU A 157 -15.41 -5.93 -7.46
C GLU A 157 -15.15 -5.32 -6.08
N LEU A 158 -15.23 -3.98 -5.96
CA LEU A 158 -15.05 -3.28 -4.68
C LEU A 158 -16.11 -3.70 -3.65
N LEU A 159 -17.36 -3.88 -4.08
CA LEU A 159 -18.45 -4.30 -3.20
C LEU A 159 -18.53 -5.82 -3.00
N THR A 160 -17.89 -6.63 -3.84
CA THR A 160 -17.79 -8.09 -3.64
C THR A 160 -16.73 -8.41 -2.58
N ASN A 161 -15.67 -7.61 -2.51
CA ASN A 161 -14.68 -7.66 -1.43
C ASN A 161 -15.24 -7.24 -0.05
N LEU A 162 -16.46 -6.68 0.02
CA LEU A 162 -17.21 -6.55 1.28
C LEU A 162 -17.75 -7.88 1.79
N ARG A 163 -17.98 -8.86 0.91
CA ARG A 163 -18.49 -10.20 1.26
C ARG A 163 -17.36 -11.18 1.57
N ASN A 164 -16.22 -11.03 0.89
CA ASN A 164 -15.00 -11.82 1.11
C ASN A 164 -13.87 -10.90 1.57
N CYS A 165 -13.97 -10.45 2.82
CA CYS A 165 -12.93 -9.67 3.48
C CYS A 165 -11.67 -10.53 3.75
N GLU A 166 -11.02 -11.07 2.71
CA GLU A 166 -9.70 -11.70 2.81
C GLU A 166 -8.59 -10.64 2.89
N ILE A 167 -8.83 -9.42 2.37
CA ILE A 167 -7.82 -8.34 2.37
C ILE A 167 -8.06 -7.28 3.47
N CYS A 168 -9.31 -7.09 3.92
CA CYS A 168 -9.61 -6.23 5.07
C CYS A 168 -9.64 -7.00 6.41
N GLY A 169 -9.23 -8.27 6.37
CA GLY A 169 -9.34 -9.18 7.49
C GLY A 169 -8.92 -10.59 7.10
N ASP A 170 -7.72 -10.74 6.53
CA ASP A 170 -7.04 -12.02 6.59
C ASP A 170 -7.19 -12.53 8.02
N SER A 171 -7.58 -13.79 8.19
CA SER A 171 -7.61 -14.48 9.48
C SER A 171 -6.30 -14.28 10.26
N ALA A 172 -5.19 -14.01 9.57
CA ALA A 172 -3.91 -13.56 10.12
C ALA A 172 -3.89 -12.10 10.62
N ALA A 173 -4.49 -11.11 9.95
CA ALA A 173 -4.59 -9.73 10.45
C ALA A 173 -5.61 -9.62 11.61
N HIS A 174 -6.70 -10.38 11.56
CA HIS A 174 -7.63 -10.52 12.69
C HIS A 174 -6.98 -11.28 13.86
N GLY A 175 -6.23 -12.34 13.56
CA GLY A 175 -5.43 -13.10 14.52
C GLY A 175 -4.31 -12.26 15.16
N PHE A 176 -3.65 -11.41 14.38
CA PHE A 176 -2.62 -10.50 14.86
C PHE A 176 -3.22 -9.33 15.67
N THR A 177 -4.37 -8.80 15.26
CA THR A 177 -5.13 -7.81 16.07
C THR A 177 -5.60 -8.43 17.38
N THR A 178 -5.99 -9.70 17.38
CA THR A 178 -6.36 -10.46 18.59
C THR A 178 -5.14 -10.74 19.46
N TYR A 179 -3.98 -11.08 18.87
CA TYR A 179 -2.70 -11.23 19.55
C TYR A 179 -2.23 -9.91 20.20
N LEU A 180 -2.29 -8.80 19.47
CA LEU A 180 -1.95 -7.47 20.00
C LEU A 180 -2.91 -7.05 21.12
N LYS A 181 -4.22 -7.26 20.96
CA LYS A 181 -5.20 -7.05 22.06
C LYS A 181 -4.93 -7.95 23.27
N GLY A 182 -4.44 -9.17 23.03
CA GLY A 182 -3.98 -10.08 24.07
C GLY A 182 -2.72 -9.58 24.79
N LEU A 183 -1.76 -9.02 24.05
CA LEU A 183 -0.54 -8.41 24.60
C LEU A 183 -0.83 -7.12 25.38
N THR A 184 -1.75 -6.27 24.93
CA THR A 184 -2.19 -5.10 25.71
C THR A 184 -2.84 -5.53 27.02
N ARG A 185 -3.71 -6.54 26.99
CA ARG A 185 -4.31 -7.12 28.21
C ARG A 185 -3.28 -7.79 29.12
N LEU A 186 -2.19 -8.34 28.59
CA LEU A 186 -1.09 -8.89 29.39
C LEU A 186 -0.25 -7.76 30.01
N ALA A 187 0.03 -6.69 29.26
CA ALA A 187 0.71 -5.49 29.78
C ALA A 187 -0.09 -4.82 30.90
N ASP A 188 -1.42 -4.75 30.78
CA ASP A 188 -2.31 -4.25 31.84
C ASP A 188 -2.38 -5.21 33.07
N LYS A 189 -2.12 -6.50 32.86
CA LYS A 189 -2.15 -7.54 33.90
C LYS A 189 -0.82 -7.71 34.64
N PHE A 190 0.29 -7.30 34.02
CA PHE A 190 1.64 -7.30 34.59
C PHE A 190 2.18 -5.89 34.88
N GLY A 191 1.38 -4.86 34.64
CA GLY A 191 1.59 -3.48 35.08
C GLY A 191 1.00 -3.23 36.46
N ASN A 192 1.62 -3.85 37.48
CA ASN A 192 1.64 -3.44 38.89
C ASN A 192 2.90 -4.03 39.54
#